data_AF-A0A359H177-F1
#
_entry.id   AF-A0A359H177-F1
#
_cell.length_a   1.000
_cell.length_b   1.000
_cell.length_c   1.000
_cell.angle_alpha   90.00
_cell.angle_beta   90.00
_cell.angle_gamma   90.00
#
_symmetry.space_group_name_H-M   'P 1'
#
loop_
_entity.id
_entity.type
_entity.pdbx_description
1 polymer ?
#
loop_
_entity_poly.entity_id
_entity_poly.type
_entity_poly.pdbx_seq_one_letter_code
_entity_poly.pdbx_strand_id
1 'polypeptide(L)'
;MEKKICIYCRRTLDLNKLLEKAGKYRCKDDNDCLEYQTREDPADSIENADYISDVVKSSLIEAAQRIAAYKRTKDFQTKSSIGDNVKISEESIAEFTWMKSVADVLASEYKENNKFVFQYDETKSNEYKISFNDADNNLYFTVKIDNITGSRYSLILAKEDIVANKDHLYEEFIYKSYPNSQREEVIKDLSVILIAFAGEKDLISALLNEFRIEIESRYYKNDTENY
;
A
#
# COMPACT_ATOMS: atom_id res chain seq x y z
N MET A 1 3.99 -7.01 25.60
CA MET A 1 4.14 -5.70 26.30
C MET A 1 3.45 -4.66 25.45
N GLU A 2 2.56 -3.85 26.05
CA GLU A 2 1.85 -2.80 25.32
C GLU A 2 2.83 -1.66 24.96
N LYS A 3 2.86 -1.28 23.69
CA LYS A 3 3.68 -0.18 23.18
C LYS A 3 2.80 0.98 22.73
N LYS A 4 3.27 2.21 22.90
CA LYS A 4 2.62 3.43 22.42
C LYS A 4 3.67 4.36 21.80
N ILE A 5 3.20 5.35 21.05
CA ILE A 5 4.06 6.28 20.32
C ILE A 5 4.22 7.56 21.14
N CYS A 6 5.47 7.98 21.37
CA CYS A 6 5.76 9.29 21.94
C CYS A 6 5.36 10.39 20.95
N ILE A 7 4.55 11.36 21.39
CA ILE A 7 4.12 12.47 20.53
C ILE A 7 5.24 13.42 20.10
N TYR A 8 6.36 13.43 20.83
CA TYR A 8 7.48 14.32 20.57
C TYR A 8 8.54 13.66 19.69
N CYS A 9 9.13 12.54 20.13
CA CYS A 9 10.19 11.85 19.38
C CYS A 9 9.69 10.75 18.44
N ARG A 10 8.38 10.47 18.37
CA ARG A 10 7.74 9.48 17.50
C ARG A 10 8.18 8.02 17.66
N ARG A 11 9.05 7.72 18.62
CA ARG A 11 9.43 6.35 19.00
C ARG A 11 8.22 5.54 19.46
N THR A 12 8.14 4.32 18.98
CA THR A 12 7.30 3.26 19.56
C THR A 12 8.03 2.69 20.77
N LEU A 13 7.54 3.01 21.96
CA LEU A 13 8.15 2.62 23.24
C LEU A 13 7.18 1.77 24.06
N ASP A 14 7.75 0.92 24.91
CA ASP A 14 6.97 0.21 25.92
C ASP A 14 6.28 1.18 26.88
N LEU A 15 5.07 0.85 27.33
CA LEU A 15 4.26 1.72 28.19
C LEU A 15 5.01 2.20 29.45
N ASN A 16 5.92 1.38 29.99
CA ASN A 16 6.72 1.71 31.17
C ASN A 16 7.78 2.81 30.94
N LYS A 17 8.13 3.10 29.68
CA LYS A 17 9.02 4.18 29.26
C LYS A 17 8.26 5.46 28.89
N LEU A 18 6.94 5.46 29.00
CA LEU A 18 6.08 6.56 28.60
C LEU A 18 5.32 7.17 29.79
N LEU A 19 4.97 8.44 29.66
CA LEU A 19 4.05 9.19 30.50
C LEU A 19 2.81 9.52 29.67
N GLU A 20 1.63 9.12 30.17
CA GLU A 20 0.36 9.52 29.58
C GLU A 20 -0.07 10.89 30.14
N LYS A 21 -0.47 11.80 29.24
CA LYS A 21 -1.09 13.07 29.60
C LYS A 21 -2.17 13.42 28.57
N ALA A 22 -3.42 13.51 29.04
CA ALA A 22 -4.59 13.84 28.22
C ALA A 22 -4.76 12.91 26.99
N GLY A 23 -4.63 11.59 27.19
CA GLY A 23 -4.78 10.59 26.12
C GLY A 23 -3.62 10.56 25.11
N LYS A 24 -2.51 11.25 25.40
CA LYS A 24 -1.30 11.27 24.57
C LYS A 24 -0.11 10.77 25.39
N TYR A 25 0.81 10.07 24.74
CA TYR A 25 1.99 9.51 25.39
C TYR A 25 3.24 10.33 25.04
N ARG A 26 4.10 10.58 26.03
CA ARG A 26 5.43 11.16 25.84
C ARG A 26 6.49 10.33 26.55
N CYS A 27 7.76 10.43 26.17
CA CYS A 27 8.85 9.78 26.90
C CYS A 27 8.82 10.19 28.38
N LYS A 28 9.13 9.23 29.25
CA LYS A 28 9.28 9.46 30.69
C LYS A 28 10.58 10.18 31.03
N ASP A 29 11.62 9.93 30.24
CA ASP A 29 12.90 10.64 30.29
C ASP A 29 12.90 11.71 29.19
N ASP A 30 12.84 12.98 29.62
CA ASP A 30 12.81 14.13 28.70
C ASP A 30 14.17 14.32 27.99
N ASN A 31 15.30 13.90 28.60
CA ASN A 31 16.63 14.00 27.98
C ASN A 31 16.81 12.91 26.91
N ASP A 32 16.40 11.67 27.17
CA ASP A 32 16.36 10.60 26.16
C ASP A 32 15.43 10.97 24.98
N CYS A 33 14.32 11.65 25.28
CA CYS A 33 13.43 12.18 24.25
C CYS A 33 14.13 13.24 23.38
N LEU A 34 14.83 14.16 24.01
CA LEU A 34 15.52 15.26 23.34
C LEU A 34 16.73 14.75 22.54
N GLU A 35 17.57 13.91 23.14
CA GLU A 35 18.73 13.29 22.47
C GLU A 35 18.30 12.57 21.21
N TYR A 36 17.22 11.79 21.28
CA TYR A 36 16.64 11.11 20.12
C TYR A 36 16.16 12.08 19.04
N GLN A 37 15.56 13.22 19.41
CA GLN A 37 15.13 14.23 18.45
C GLN A 37 16.30 14.97 17.79
N THR A 38 17.46 15.01 18.45
CA THR A 38 18.62 15.80 18.02
C THR A 38 19.77 14.98 17.44
N ARG A 39 19.67 13.65 17.47
CA ARG A 39 20.73 12.80 16.94
C ARG A 39 20.73 12.82 15.42
N GLU A 40 21.93 12.86 14.86
CA GLU A 40 22.14 12.57 13.45
C GLU A 40 22.08 11.06 13.27
N ASP A 41 20.87 10.53 13.08
CA ASP A 41 20.73 9.14 12.68
C ASP A 41 21.29 8.94 11.27
N PRO A 42 21.94 7.80 11.00
CA PRO A 42 22.20 7.38 9.63
C PRO A 42 20.89 7.44 8.83
N ALA A 43 20.93 7.92 7.58
CA ALA A 43 19.75 8.05 6.72
C ALA A 43 18.91 6.75 6.68
N ASP A 44 19.57 5.59 6.76
CA ASP A 44 18.96 4.26 6.69
C ASP A 44 18.61 3.63 8.05
N SER A 45 18.74 4.37 9.16
CA SER A 45 18.34 3.89 10.48
C SER A 45 16.82 3.94 10.63
N ILE A 46 16.17 2.85 11.05
CA ILE A 46 14.73 2.77 11.42
C ILE A 46 14.32 3.87 12.42
N GLU A 47 15.33 4.35 13.09
CA GLU A 47 15.31 5.19 14.25
C GLU A 47 15.36 6.69 13.83
N ASN A 48 15.70 6.98 12.56
CA ASN A 48 15.59 8.31 11.93
C ASN A 48 14.11 8.72 11.81
N ALA A 49 13.81 9.99 12.14
CA ALA A 49 12.45 10.56 12.04
C ALA A 49 11.87 10.50 10.62
N ASP A 50 12.72 10.55 9.59
CA ASP A 50 12.29 10.55 8.19
C ASP A 50 12.35 9.16 7.54
N TYR A 51 12.81 8.12 8.26
CA TYR A 51 13.03 6.78 7.73
C TYR A 51 11.80 6.23 6.98
N ILE A 52 10.63 6.28 7.61
CA ILE A 52 9.38 5.78 7.02
C ILE A 52 9.06 6.52 5.71
N SER A 53 9.27 7.83 5.67
CA SER A 53 9.02 8.64 4.48
C SER A 53 9.99 8.28 3.35
N ASP A 54 11.26 8.05 3.68
CA ASP A 54 12.29 7.68 2.70
C ASP A 54 12.09 6.26 2.16
N VAL A 55 11.65 5.31 3.00
CA VAL A 55 11.25 3.98 2.54
C VAL A 55 10.06 4.07 1.57
N VAL A 56 9.05 4.90 1.84
CA VAL A 56 7.91 5.09 0.94
C VAL A 56 8.35 5.70 -0.40
N LYS A 57 9.22 6.73 -0.39
CA LYS A 57 9.77 7.33 -1.63
C LYS A 57 10.58 6.32 -2.44
N SER A 58 11.43 5.53 -1.78
CA SER A 58 12.20 4.47 -2.42
C SER A 58 11.27 3.44 -3.07
N SER A 59 10.25 3.00 -2.33
CA SER A 59 9.24 2.05 -2.82
C SER A 59 8.48 2.58 -4.04
N LEU A 60 8.17 3.89 -4.08
CA LEU A 60 7.55 4.55 -5.23
C LEU A 60 8.44 4.56 -6.47
N ILE A 61 9.75 4.77 -6.29
CA ILE A 61 10.74 4.73 -7.38
C ILE A 61 10.84 3.29 -7.91
N GLU A 62 10.95 2.32 -7.01
CA GLU A 62 11.02 0.91 -7.36
C GLU A 62 9.77 0.44 -8.10
N ALA A 63 8.58 0.79 -7.61
CA ALA A 63 7.30 0.51 -8.26
C ALA A 63 7.25 1.08 -9.69
N ALA A 64 7.74 2.31 -9.89
CA ALA A 64 7.79 2.92 -11.22
C ALA A 64 8.74 2.16 -12.17
N GLN A 65 9.89 1.71 -11.67
CA GLN A 65 10.84 0.90 -12.45
C GLN A 65 10.25 -0.45 -12.86
N ARG A 66 9.57 -1.14 -11.93
CA ARG A 66 8.88 -2.41 -12.17
C ARG A 66 7.81 -2.26 -13.26
N ILE A 67 6.98 -1.21 -13.19
CA ILE A 67 5.95 -0.95 -14.20
C ILE A 67 6.54 -0.64 -15.57
N ALA A 68 7.62 0.14 -15.62
CA ALA A 68 8.32 0.40 -16.87
C ALA A 68 8.85 -0.88 -17.54
N ALA A 69 9.23 -1.89 -16.76
CA ALA A 69 9.63 -3.20 -17.28
C ALA A 69 8.44 -3.96 -17.90
N TYR A 70 7.26 -3.93 -17.28
CA TYR A 70 6.06 -4.59 -17.84
C TYR A 70 5.54 -3.94 -19.12
N LYS A 71 5.75 -2.61 -19.31
CA LYS A 71 5.44 -1.93 -20.59
C LYS A 71 6.21 -2.52 -21.76
N ARG A 72 7.50 -2.82 -21.58
CA ARG A 72 8.32 -3.43 -22.64
C ARG A 72 7.74 -4.78 -23.09
N THR A 73 7.18 -5.56 -22.17
CA THR A 73 6.55 -6.85 -22.49
C THR A 73 5.20 -6.69 -23.22
N LYS A 74 4.41 -5.64 -22.89
CA LYS A 74 3.13 -5.33 -23.58
C LYS A 74 3.35 -4.86 -25.02
N ASP A 75 4.35 -4.01 -25.27
CA ASP A 75 4.69 -3.52 -26.62
C ASP A 75 5.17 -4.65 -27.56
N PHE A 76 5.62 -5.77 -27.00
CA PHE A 76 5.92 -6.98 -27.75
C PHE A 76 4.67 -7.79 -28.13
N GLN A 77 3.60 -7.74 -27.33
CA GLN A 77 2.35 -8.44 -27.61
C GLN A 77 1.44 -7.67 -28.59
N THR A 78 1.37 -6.34 -28.48
CA THR A 78 0.52 -5.50 -29.36
C THR A 78 1.03 -5.38 -30.79
N LYS A 79 2.31 -5.69 -31.07
CA LYS A 79 2.82 -5.76 -32.45
C LYS A 79 2.29 -6.97 -33.26
N SER A 80 1.51 -7.85 -32.66
CA SER A 80 1.02 -9.07 -33.33
C SER A 80 -0.47 -9.06 -33.70
N SER A 81 -1.22 -7.98 -33.46
CA SER A 81 -2.65 -7.90 -33.78
C SER A 81 -2.95 -6.68 -34.64
N ILE A 82 -2.99 -6.91 -35.95
CA ILE A 82 -3.55 -6.00 -36.97
C ILE A 82 -5.04 -6.35 -37.10
N GLY A 83 -5.93 -5.40 -36.84
CA GLY A 83 -7.35 -5.56 -37.15
C GLY A 83 -8.27 -4.58 -36.39
N ASP A 84 -9.03 -3.83 -37.17
CA ASP A 84 -9.87 -2.68 -36.82
C ASP A 84 -11.00 -2.86 -35.77
N ASN A 85 -11.38 -1.71 -35.20
CA ASN A 85 -12.73 -1.29 -34.80
C ASN A 85 -13.58 -2.27 -33.97
N VAL A 86 -13.13 -2.63 -32.77
CA VAL A 86 -13.97 -3.32 -31.79
C VAL A 86 -14.23 -2.48 -30.55
N LYS A 87 -15.53 -2.39 -30.24
CA LYS A 87 -16.23 -1.60 -29.23
C LYS A 87 -15.48 -1.52 -27.89
N ILE A 88 -15.46 -0.30 -27.33
CA ILE A 88 -14.99 0.14 -25.99
C ILE A 88 -15.18 -0.88 -24.85
N SER A 89 -16.18 -1.78 -24.93
CA SER A 89 -16.40 -2.86 -23.96
C SER A 89 -15.34 -3.97 -23.99
N GLU A 90 -14.83 -4.35 -25.17
CA GLU A 90 -13.78 -5.37 -25.29
C GLU A 90 -12.41 -4.81 -24.89
N GLU A 91 -12.14 -3.53 -25.21
CA GLU A 91 -10.96 -2.82 -24.72
C GLU A 91 -10.92 -2.77 -23.19
N SER A 92 -12.05 -2.44 -22.55
CA SER A 92 -12.12 -2.37 -21.08
C SER A 92 -11.87 -3.73 -20.40
N ILE A 93 -12.34 -4.82 -21.02
CA ILE A 93 -12.13 -6.19 -20.50
C ILE A 93 -10.67 -6.63 -20.71
N ALA A 94 -10.11 -6.38 -21.89
CA ALA A 94 -8.71 -6.69 -22.19
C ALA A 94 -7.75 -5.88 -21.31
N GLU A 95 -8.07 -4.61 -21.03
CA GLU A 95 -7.30 -3.74 -20.14
C GLU A 95 -7.37 -4.19 -18.69
N PHE A 96 -8.54 -4.58 -18.19
CA PHE A 96 -8.67 -5.14 -16.85
C PHE A 96 -7.94 -6.49 -16.72
N THR A 97 -7.98 -7.32 -17.77
CA THR A 97 -7.23 -8.57 -17.84
C THR A 97 -5.71 -8.33 -17.80
N TRP A 98 -5.22 -7.29 -18.48
CA TRP A 98 -3.83 -6.88 -18.38
C TRP A 98 -3.45 -6.44 -16.97
N MET A 99 -4.28 -5.61 -16.31
CA MET A 99 -4.04 -5.19 -14.93
C MET A 99 -3.96 -6.39 -13.97
N LYS A 100 -4.88 -7.36 -14.12
CA LYS A 100 -4.84 -8.63 -13.39
C LYS A 100 -3.53 -9.38 -13.62
N SER A 101 -3.12 -9.54 -14.87
CA SER A 101 -1.87 -10.24 -15.19
C SER A 101 -0.63 -9.57 -14.57
N VAL A 102 -0.56 -8.23 -14.57
CA VAL A 102 0.55 -7.52 -13.92
C VAL A 102 0.49 -7.67 -12.40
N ALA A 103 -0.71 -7.56 -11.82
CA ALA A 103 -0.92 -7.78 -10.39
C ALA A 103 -0.55 -9.20 -9.95
N ASP A 104 -0.82 -10.21 -10.79
CA ASP A 104 -0.44 -11.61 -10.56
C ASP A 104 1.07 -11.80 -10.60
N VAL A 105 1.76 -11.19 -11.56
CA VAL A 105 3.23 -11.25 -11.63
C VAL A 105 3.83 -10.58 -10.40
N LEU A 106 3.39 -9.37 -10.07
CA LEU A 106 3.82 -8.66 -8.87
C LEU A 106 3.58 -9.51 -7.62
N ALA A 107 2.38 -10.05 -7.43
CA ALA A 107 2.05 -10.89 -6.28
C ALA A 107 2.81 -12.23 -6.27
N SER A 108 3.18 -12.77 -7.44
CA SER A 108 3.91 -14.03 -7.53
C SER A 108 5.34 -13.96 -6.98
N GLU A 109 5.96 -12.79 -7.02
CA GLU A 109 7.27 -12.54 -6.40
C GLU A 109 7.21 -12.71 -4.86
N TYR A 110 6.01 -12.66 -4.29
CA TYR A 110 5.77 -12.86 -2.86
C TYR A 110 5.41 -14.32 -2.52
N LYS A 111 5.22 -15.20 -3.53
CA LYS A 111 4.89 -16.62 -3.31
C LYS A 111 6.06 -17.42 -2.69
N GLU A 112 7.30 -16.96 -2.84
CA GLU A 112 8.46 -17.58 -2.16
C GLU A 112 8.50 -17.25 -0.66
N ASN A 113 7.73 -16.24 -0.21
CA ASN A 113 7.44 -15.99 1.19
C ASN A 113 6.14 -16.69 1.58
N ASN A 114 6.24 -17.82 2.30
CA ASN A 114 5.14 -18.72 2.74
C ASN A 114 4.02 -18.08 3.59
N LYS A 115 3.93 -16.75 3.70
CA LYS A 115 2.98 -16.05 4.56
C LYS A 115 1.70 -15.59 3.85
N PHE A 116 1.69 -15.43 2.53
CA PHE A 116 0.55 -14.83 1.83
C PHE A 116 -0.12 -15.81 0.87
N VAL A 117 -1.43 -15.98 1.05
CA VAL A 117 -2.24 -16.92 0.27
C VAL A 117 -2.99 -16.14 -0.82
N PHE A 118 -2.65 -16.45 -2.07
CA PHE A 118 -3.40 -15.97 -3.22
C PHE A 118 -4.77 -16.66 -3.29
N GLN A 119 -5.84 -15.90 -3.08
CA GLN A 119 -7.20 -16.36 -3.33
C GLN A 119 -7.86 -15.41 -4.31
N TYR A 120 -7.97 -15.86 -5.55
CA TYR A 120 -8.73 -15.16 -6.57
C TYR A 120 -10.22 -15.43 -6.36
N ASP A 121 -11.02 -14.37 -6.24
CA ASP A 121 -12.47 -14.45 -6.18
C ASP A 121 -13.06 -14.23 -7.59
N GLU A 122 -13.40 -15.33 -8.27
CA GLU A 122 -14.05 -15.33 -9.59
C GLU A 122 -15.54 -14.97 -9.54
N THR A 123 -16.13 -14.75 -8.35
CA THR A 123 -17.57 -14.51 -8.27
C THR A 123 -18.01 -13.23 -8.97
N LYS A 124 -17.08 -12.29 -9.22
CA LYS A 124 -17.33 -11.06 -9.98
C LYS A 124 -16.26 -10.84 -11.05
N SER A 125 -16.71 -10.75 -12.30
CA SER A 125 -15.85 -10.56 -13.47
C SER A 125 -15.03 -9.27 -13.45
N ASN A 126 -15.40 -8.29 -12.62
CA ASN A 126 -14.82 -6.95 -12.53
C ASN A 126 -14.04 -6.69 -11.25
N GLU A 127 -13.69 -7.72 -10.49
CA GLU A 127 -13.00 -7.64 -9.19
C GLU A 127 -11.67 -8.42 -9.21
N TYR A 128 -10.68 -7.93 -8.48
CA TYR A 128 -9.41 -8.58 -8.19
C TYR A 128 -9.10 -8.38 -6.69
N LYS A 129 -8.79 -9.45 -5.97
CA LYS A 129 -8.58 -9.41 -4.51
C LYS A 129 -7.35 -10.25 -4.13
N ILE A 130 -6.52 -9.72 -3.23
CA ILE A 130 -5.40 -10.41 -2.59
C ILE A 130 -5.58 -10.29 -1.08
N SER A 131 -5.33 -11.38 -0.35
CA SER A 131 -5.36 -11.38 1.12
C SER A 131 -3.99 -11.72 1.70
N PHE A 132 -3.61 -10.99 2.74
CA PHE A 132 -2.34 -11.09 3.45
C PHE A 132 -2.63 -11.49 4.90
N ASN A 133 -2.19 -12.66 5.34
CA ASN A 133 -2.39 -13.14 6.71
C ASN A 133 -1.04 -13.36 7.40
N ASP A 134 -0.79 -12.63 8.48
CA ASP A 134 0.33 -12.88 9.38
C ASP A 134 -0.17 -13.50 10.68
N ALA A 135 -0.28 -14.83 10.69
CA ALA A 135 -0.81 -15.60 11.82
C ALA A 135 -0.03 -15.34 13.13
N ASP A 136 1.26 -15.05 13.04
CA ASP A 136 2.12 -14.77 14.21
C ASP A 136 1.71 -13.48 14.93
N ASN A 137 1.17 -12.51 14.19
CA ASN A 137 0.82 -11.18 14.69
C ASN A 137 -0.70 -10.91 14.70
N ASN A 138 -1.52 -11.90 14.33
CA ASN A 138 -2.96 -11.77 14.11
C ASN A 138 -3.33 -10.60 13.18
N LEU A 139 -2.49 -10.33 12.17
CA LEU A 139 -2.74 -9.28 11.20
C LEU A 139 -3.33 -9.88 9.94
N TYR A 140 -4.45 -9.32 9.51
CA TYR A 140 -5.08 -9.67 8.25
C TYR A 140 -5.30 -8.41 7.41
N PHE A 141 -4.83 -8.43 6.17
CA PHE A 141 -5.05 -7.35 5.23
C PHE A 141 -5.65 -7.89 3.93
N THR A 142 -6.52 -7.10 3.32
CA THR A 142 -7.11 -7.38 2.02
C THR A 142 -6.81 -6.20 1.09
N VAL A 143 -6.18 -6.48 -0.06
CA VAL A 143 -6.08 -5.53 -1.17
C VAL A 143 -7.09 -5.90 -2.23
N LYS A 144 -7.82 -4.93 -2.75
CA LYS A 144 -8.88 -5.10 -3.74
C LYS A 144 -8.77 -4.07 -4.86
N ILE A 145 -8.91 -4.51 -6.11
CA ILE A 145 -9.05 -3.68 -7.29
C ILE A 145 -10.38 -4.00 -7.97
N ASP A 146 -11.27 -3.02 -8.07
CA ASP A 146 -12.54 -3.16 -8.79
C ASP A 146 -12.58 -2.24 -10.01
N ASN A 147 -13.16 -2.73 -11.10
CA ASN A 147 -13.65 -1.87 -12.17
C ASN A 147 -15.09 -1.44 -11.83
N ILE A 148 -15.25 -0.16 -11.49
CA ILE A 148 -16.50 0.45 -11.03
C ILE A 148 -17.11 1.32 -12.14
N THR A 149 -18.38 1.70 -11.95
CA THR A 149 -19.14 2.48 -12.94
C THR A 149 -18.44 3.78 -13.35
N GLY A 150 -18.58 4.16 -14.62
CA GLY A 150 -18.01 5.39 -15.16
C GLY A 150 -16.55 5.28 -15.62
N SER A 151 -16.09 4.08 -15.98
CA SER A 151 -14.72 3.81 -16.45
C SER A 151 -13.68 4.23 -15.41
N ARG A 152 -13.83 3.70 -14.19
CA ARG A 152 -12.91 3.97 -13.09
C ARG A 152 -12.46 2.66 -12.47
N TYR A 153 -11.28 2.69 -11.87
CA TYR A 153 -10.81 1.63 -11.00
C TYR A 153 -10.81 2.13 -9.56
N SER A 154 -11.17 1.28 -8.61
CA SER A 154 -10.93 1.53 -7.18
C SER A 154 -9.87 0.59 -6.66
N LEU A 155 -8.90 1.15 -5.92
CA LEU A 155 -7.95 0.41 -5.09
C LEU A 155 -8.39 0.56 -3.64
N ILE A 156 -8.61 -0.56 -2.96
CA ILE A 156 -8.95 -0.61 -1.54
C ILE A 156 -7.90 -1.48 -0.84
N LEU A 157 -7.37 -1.00 0.27
CA LEU A 157 -6.62 -1.78 1.25
C LEU A 157 -7.37 -1.71 2.58
N ALA A 158 -7.82 -2.85 3.08
CA ALA A 158 -8.47 -2.97 4.36
C ALA A 158 -7.60 -3.80 5.31
N LYS A 159 -7.63 -3.45 6.58
CA LYS A 159 -7.15 -4.29 7.67
C LYS A 159 -8.37 -4.92 8.35
N GLU A 160 -8.37 -6.24 8.52
CA GLU A 160 -9.37 -6.93 9.32
C GLU A 160 -8.72 -7.34 10.64
N ASP A 161 -9.22 -6.82 11.76
CA ASP A 161 -8.84 -7.35 13.07
C ASP A 161 -9.64 -8.63 13.32
N ILE A 162 -8.98 -9.79 13.28
CA ILE A 162 -9.56 -11.05 13.72
C ILE A 162 -9.54 -11.07 15.26
N VAL A 163 -10.38 -10.26 15.88
CA VAL A 163 -10.75 -10.48 17.29
C VAL A 163 -11.93 -11.45 17.29
N ALA A 164 -11.75 -12.58 17.98
CA ALA A 164 -12.75 -13.62 18.08
C ALA A 164 -14.13 -13.05 18.47
N ASN A 165 -15.12 -13.34 17.63
CA ASN A 165 -16.55 -13.10 17.81
C ASN A 165 -17.07 -11.65 17.70
N LYS A 166 -17.88 -11.50 16.63
CA LYS A 166 -18.93 -10.52 16.35
C LYS A 166 -18.47 -9.30 15.56
N ASP A 167 -18.97 -9.29 14.33
CA ASP A 167 -18.89 -8.25 13.31
C ASP A 167 -17.46 -7.94 12.86
N HIS A 168 -17.12 -8.39 11.64
CA HIS A 168 -15.88 -8.01 10.97
C HIS A 168 -15.85 -6.47 10.85
N LEU A 169 -15.22 -5.79 11.80
CA LEU A 169 -14.90 -4.37 11.70
C LEU A 169 -13.72 -4.26 10.74
N TYR A 170 -14.04 -3.99 9.47
CA TYR A 170 -13.05 -3.60 8.47
C TYR A 170 -12.61 -2.17 8.78
N GLU A 171 -11.32 -1.97 9.06
CA GLU A 171 -10.74 -0.63 9.01
C GLU A 171 -10.22 -0.42 7.59
N GLU A 172 -10.92 0.39 6.80
CA GLU A 172 -10.45 0.81 5.47
C GLU A 172 -9.20 1.68 5.67
N PHE A 173 -8.05 1.14 5.28
CA PHE A 173 -6.76 1.77 5.47
C PHE A 173 -6.44 2.73 4.32
N ILE A 174 -6.69 2.28 3.08
CA ILE A 174 -6.54 3.07 1.86
C ILE A 174 -7.77 2.85 0.99
N TYR A 175 -8.38 3.92 0.52
CA TYR A 175 -9.32 3.90 -0.60
C TYR A 175 -8.97 5.00 -1.59
N LYS A 176 -8.83 4.59 -2.86
CA LYS A 176 -8.61 5.53 -3.95
C LYS A 176 -9.33 5.08 -5.20
N SER A 177 -10.01 6.03 -5.86
CA SER A 177 -10.57 5.82 -7.19
C SER A 177 -9.76 6.57 -8.24
N TYR A 178 -9.50 5.88 -9.36
CA TYR A 178 -8.71 6.36 -10.49
C TYR A 178 -9.58 6.38 -11.74
N PRO A 179 -9.54 7.44 -12.56
CA PRO A 179 -10.10 7.38 -13.91
C PRO A 179 -9.37 6.32 -14.75
N ASN A 180 -10.01 5.77 -15.78
CA ASN A 180 -9.40 4.77 -16.68
C ASN A 180 -8.07 5.27 -17.29
N SER A 181 -7.95 6.57 -17.53
CA SER A 181 -6.71 7.21 -18.02
C SER A 181 -5.53 7.10 -17.05
N GLN A 182 -5.76 6.82 -15.76
CA GLN A 182 -4.75 6.67 -14.71
C GLN A 182 -4.63 5.23 -14.21
N ARG A 183 -5.08 4.25 -14.99
CA ARG A 183 -4.99 2.82 -14.63
C ARG A 183 -3.58 2.33 -14.25
N GLU A 184 -2.54 2.96 -14.79
CA GLU A 184 -1.15 2.63 -14.44
C GLU A 184 -0.81 3.02 -13.01
N GLU A 185 -1.38 4.12 -12.50
CA GLU A 185 -1.20 4.53 -11.10
C GLU A 185 -1.83 3.53 -10.14
N VAL A 186 -2.90 2.82 -10.54
CA VAL A 186 -3.49 1.73 -9.74
C VAL A 186 -2.47 0.62 -9.51
N ILE A 187 -1.77 0.19 -10.56
CA ILE A 187 -0.76 -0.87 -10.48
C ILE A 187 0.49 -0.39 -9.74
N LYS A 188 0.83 0.89 -9.87
CA LYS A 188 1.95 1.51 -9.14
C LYS A 188 1.67 1.52 -7.65
N ASP A 189 0.46 1.94 -7.27
CA ASP A 189 0.08 2.01 -5.87
C ASP A 189 -0.11 0.60 -5.27
N LEU A 190 -0.61 -0.36 -6.05
CA LEU A 190 -0.55 -1.78 -5.68
C LEU A 190 0.89 -2.25 -5.43
N SER A 191 1.84 -1.92 -6.31
CA SER A 191 3.23 -2.35 -6.18
C SER A 191 3.87 -1.82 -4.90
N VAL A 192 3.60 -0.56 -4.51
CA VAL A 192 4.10 0.01 -3.25
C VAL A 192 3.51 -0.72 -2.03
N ILE A 193 2.20 -1.00 -2.05
CA ILE A 193 1.54 -1.78 -0.99
C ILE A 193 2.20 -3.15 -0.85
N LEU A 194 2.45 -3.84 -1.97
CA LEU A 194 3.13 -5.13 -1.97
C LEU A 194 4.56 -5.01 -1.40
N ILE A 195 5.34 -4.01 -1.80
CA ILE A 195 6.70 -3.78 -1.27
C ILE A 195 6.66 -3.57 0.25
N ALA A 196 5.69 -2.80 0.75
CA ALA A 196 5.49 -2.61 2.19
C ALA A 196 5.22 -3.94 2.92
N PHE A 197 4.49 -4.88 2.30
CA PHE A 197 4.26 -6.21 2.85
C PHE A 197 5.46 -7.17 2.76
N ALA A 198 6.39 -6.98 1.81
CA ALA A 198 7.67 -7.72 1.79
C ALA A 198 8.67 -7.21 2.83
N GLY A 199 8.58 -5.94 3.20
CA GLY A 199 9.50 -5.28 4.11
C GLY A 199 9.30 -5.66 5.59
N GLU A 200 9.63 -4.71 6.45
CA GLU A 200 9.65 -4.91 7.89
C GLU A 200 8.23 -5.02 8.49
N LYS A 201 7.90 -6.22 8.97
CA LYS A 201 6.58 -6.57 9.53
C LYS A 201 6.09 -5.61 10.61
N ASP A 202 6.98 -5.16 11.47
CA ASP A 202 6.65 -4.29 12.61
C ASP A 202 6.30 -2.86 12.19
N LEU A 203 6.63 -2.47 10.95
CA LEU A 203 6.43 -1.12 10.42
C LEU A 203 5.34 -1.05 9.36
N ILE A 204 4.70 -2.17 8.98
CA ILE A 204 3.68 -2.22 7.91
C ILE A 204 2.61 -1.14 8.09
N SER A 205 2.01 -1.03 9.29
CA SER A 205 0.97 -0.01 9.53
C SER A 205 1.49 1.43 9.41
N ALA A 206 2.74 1.69 9.81
CA ALA A 206 3.35 3.02 9.68
C ALA A 206 3.67 3.36 8.21
N LEU A 207 4.24 2.40 7.48
CA LEU A 207 4.53 2.51 6.05
C LEU A 207 3.26 2.75 5.23
N LEU A 208 2.19 1.98 5.50
CA LEU A 208 0.92 2.14 4.81
C LEU A 208 0.24 3.48 5.12
N ASN A 209 0.39 3.99 6.35
CA ASN A 209 -0.18 5.29 6.72
C ASN A 209 0.56 6.45 6.04
N GLU A 210 1.88 6.41 5.99
CA GLU A 210 2.68 7.39 5.24
C GLU A 210 2.37 7.31 3.75
N PHE A 211 2.25 6.11 3.20
CA PHE A 211 1.89 5.93 1.80
C PHE A 211 0.49 6.45 1.47
N ARG A 212 -0.48 6.30 2.38
CA ARG A 212 -1.81 6.90 2.25
C ARG A 212 -1.72 8.42 2.13
N ILE A 213 -0.94 9.09 2.99
CA ILE A 213 -0.73 10.53 2.94
C ILE A 213 -0.16 10.94 1.57
N GLU A 214 0.76 10.16 1.00
CA GLU A 214 1.32 10.43 -0.32
C GLU A 214 0.33 10.20 -1.48
N ILE A 215 -0.56 9.21 -1.40
CA ILE A 215 -1.68 9.06 -2.36
C ILE A 215 -2.62 10.28 -2.29
N GLU A 216 -2.96 10.72 -1.08
CA GLU A 216 -3.81 11.89 -0.86
C GLU A 216 -3.12 13.17 -1.38
N SER A 217 -1.81 13.34 -1.17
CA SER A 217 -1.04 14.50 -1.62
C SER A 217 -1.01 14.64 -3.16
N ARG A 218 -0.85 13.52 -3.88
CA ARG A 218 -0.86 13.47 -5.36
C ARG A 218 -2.21 13.90 -5.95
N TYR A 219 -3.31 13.68 -5.23
CA TYR A 219 -4.63 14.14 -5.66
C TYR A 219 -4.70 15.67 -5.68
N TYR A 220 -4.28 16.31 -4.60
CA TYR A 220 -4.36 17.76 -4.46
C TYR A 220 -3.41 18.51 -5.40
N LYS A 221 -2.22 17.96 -5.68
CA LYS A 221 -1.27 18.59 -6.62
C LYS A 221 -1.80 18.65 -8.06
N ASN A 222 -2.52 17.61 -8.50
CA ASN A 222 -3.11 17.58 -9.84
C ASN A 222 -4.32 18.52 -10.00
N ASP A 223 -4.99 18.88 -8.91
CA ASP A 223 -6.09 19.85 -8.94
C ASP A 223 -5.57 21.30 -9.00
N THR A 224 -4.38 21.58 -8.47
CA THR A 224 -3.75 22.92 -8.51
C THR A 224 -3.08 23.28 -9.83
N GLU A 225 -2.70 22.30 -10.66
CA GLU A 225 -2.11 22.57 -11.99
C GLU A 225 -3.17 22.82 -13.08
N ASN A 226 -4.46 22.74 -12.76
CA ASN A 226 -5.58 22.98 -13.66
C ASN A 226 -6.30 24.33 -13.44
N TYR A 227 -5.67 25.27 -12.72
CA TYR A 227 -6.16 26.64 -12.50
C TYR A 227 -5.19 27.71 -13.03
#